data_AF-A0A084QFB3-F1
#
_entry.id   AF-A0A084QFB3-F1
#
_cell.length_a   1.000
_cell.length_b   1.000
_cell.length_c   1.000
_cell.angle_alpha   90.00
_cell.angle_beta   90.00
_cell.angle_gamma   90.00
#
_symmetry.space_group_name_H-M   'P 1'
#
loop_
_entity.id
_entity.type
_entity.pdbx_description
1 polymer ?
#
loop_
_entity_poly.entity_id
_entity_poly.type
_entity_poly.pdbx_seq_one_letter_code
_entity_poly.pdbx_strand_id
1 'polypeptide(L)'
;MRFIHLVGLCLAALHPASAATSTCETDDDCSLNGLCLPKTTHCPSGKRPVRECVCDPGWFGADCGRLDLAPATRDLGYNWTAVPNPGDFGVHGNASWGGRILQDRADPKLFHLFTSQFANGCGLAGWRPHSLVVRAESRNGPQGPYHYAQTVTRSFRHNPDVLYSPADDKYLMYAIGVDAPPLDRCQSISYTRWPNNISVASADDIRGPWSDFRLVVNSDRPNGIHATNPSPFPLWTPSNPTREMALLIKDYDIFHADSFDSTYKHIFSAPWNTTEAGTNTLWTEDPFVWRDKRGHWHSINHWMIDYIEFDGRRYPRVGSHLYSRNLTGPWQFKLQEAFNSTVNYTDGTTVQFNRRERPKLFFSDDGEMTPLYLVTGVTPLNETRKSSTFIQPIGTKWREFEESLGFGSQP
;
A
#
# COMPACT_ATOMS: atom_id res chain seq x y z
N MET A 1 72.82 9.88 -14.32
CA MET A 1 71.48 10.20 -14.87
C MET A 1 70.80 8.89 -15.20
N ARG A 2 69.57 8.71 -14.70
CA ARG A 2 68.91 7.42 -14.52
C ARG A 2 68.40 6.80 -15.83
N PHE A 3 68.46 5.48 -15.87
CA PHE A 3 68.01 4.55 -16.90
C PHE A 3 66.49 4.56 -17.12
N ILE A 4 66.12 4.18 -18.34
CA ILE A 4 64.78 3.89 -18.85
C ILE A 4 64.15 2.69 -18.11
N HIS A 5 62.90 2.83 -17.69
CA HIS A 5 61.96 1.71 -17.54
C HIS A 5 60.55 2.16 -17.94
N LEU A 6 60.15 1.83 -19.16
CA LEU A 6 58.75 1.77 -19.57
C LEU A 6 58.25 0.36 -19.21
N VAL A 7 57.38 0.26 -18.21
CA VAL A 7 56.67 -0.99 -17.88
C VAL A 7 55.31 -0.94 -18.56
N GLY A 8 55.03 -1.96 -19.37
CA GLY A 8 53.77 -2.13 -20.09
C GLY A 8 52.62 -2.64 -19.21
N LEU A 9 51.42 -2.14 -19.55
CA LEU A 9 50.09 -2.76 -19.51
C LEU A 9 49.78 -3.89 -18.52
N CYS A 10 48.77 -3.64 -17.68
CA CYS A 10 47.69 -4.59 -17.39
C CYS A 10 46.36 -3.81 -17.31
N LEU A 11 45.70 -3.65 -18.46
CA LEU A 11 44.28 -3.28 -18.50
C LEU A 11 43.48 -4.51 -18.07
N ALA A 12 43.04 -4.53 -16.82
CA ALA A 12 42.06 -5.50 -16.36
C ALA A 12 40.74 -5.22 -17.09
N ALA A 13 40.43 -6.06 -18.07
CA ALA A 13 39.12 -6.08 -18.71
C ALA A 13 38.08 -6.47 -17.65
N LEU A 14 37.33 -5.47 -17.19
CA LEU A 14 36.07 -5.63 -16.46
C LEU A 14 35.17 -6.54 -17.31
N HIS A 15 35.07 -7.82 -16.93
CA HIS A 15 34.04 -8.69 -17.45
C HIS A 15 32.69 -8.11 -17.00
N PRO A 16 31.72 -7.92 -17.90
CA PRO A 16 30.36 -7.68 -17.45
C PRO A 16 29.94 -8.89 -16.64
N ALA A 17 29.59 -8.66 -15.37
CA ALA A 17 28.92 -9.67 -14.56
C ALA A 17 27.73 -10.18 -15.39
N SER A 18 27.80 -11.44 -15.83
CA SER A 18 26.64 -12.10 -16.42
C SER A 18 25.53 -11.98 -15.40
N ALA A 19 24.51 -11.18 -15.71
CA ALA A 19 23.25 -11.23 -15.00
C ALA A 19 22.84 -12.71 -15.01
N ALA A 20 22.85 -13.34 -13.84
CA ALA A 20 22.33 -14.68 -13.70
C ALA A 20 20.87 -14.60 -14.17
N THR A 21 20.59 -15.14 -15.36
CA THR A 21 19.23 -15.33 -15.84
C THR A 21 18.56 -16.23 -14.82
N SER A 22 17.70 -15.66 -13.97
CA SER A 22 16.97 -16.42 -12.95
C SER A 22 16.02 -17.35 -13.68
N THR A 23 16.36 -18.63 -13.68
CA THR A 23 15.49 -19.66 -14.21
C THR A 23 14.40 -19.94 -13.19
N CYS A 24 13.15 -20.02 -13.62
CA CYS A 24 12.02 -20.40 -12.77
C CYS A 24 11.63 -21.87 -12.99
N GLU A 25 11.01 -22.50 -12.00
CA GLU A 25 10.43 -23.84 -12.10
C GLU A 25 8.91 -23.81 -12.05
N THR A 26 8.34 -22.90 -11.27
CA THR A 26 6.90 -22.75 -11.05
C THR A 26 6.50 -21.28 -11.04
N ASP A 27 5.20 -21.00 -11.12
CA ASP A 27 4.70 -19.62 -11.03
C ASP A 27 4.94 -19.01 -9.63
N ASP A 28 5.17 -19.82 -8.59
CA ASP A 28 5.58 -19.36 -7.26
C ASP A 28 6.97 -18.70 -7.29
N ASP A 29 7.85 -19.11 -8.21
CA ASP A 29 9.14 -18.44 -8.44
C ASP A 29 8.95 -17.06 -9.08
N CYS A 30 7.80 -16.84 -9.72
CA CYS A 30 7.39 -15.57 -10.33
C CYS A 30 6.43 -14.77 -9.42
N SER A 31 6.51 -15.01 -8.10
CA SER A 31 5.74 -14.31 -7.06
C SER A 31 4.21 -14.40 -7.23
N LEU A 32 3.72 -15.33 -8.07
CA LEU A 32 2.34 -15.38 -8.56
C LEU A 32 1.85 -14.09 -9.26
N ASN A 33 2.75 -13.14 -9.54
CA ASN A 33 2.54 -11.94 -10.36
C ASN A 33 3.05 -12.14 -11.79
N GLY A 34 3.22 -13.40 -12.19
CA GLY A 34 3.73 -13.78 -13.49
C GLY A 34 3.67 -15.29 -13.66
N LEU A 35 3.92 -15.74 -14.88
CA LEU A 35 3.95 -17.15 -15.25
C LEU A 35 5.38 -17.58 -15.54
N CYS A 36 5.73 -18.78 -15.08
CA CYS A 36 7.02 -19.38 -15.40
C CYS A 36 6.94 -20.10 -16.76
N LEU A 37 7.38 -19.45 -17.82
CA LEU A 37 7.18 -19.94 -19.19
C LEU A 37 8.48 -20.40 -19.85
N PRO A 38 8.46 -21.46 -20.69
CA PRO A 38 9.60 -21.82 -21.52
C PRO A 38 9.98 -20.71 -22.49
N LYS A 39 11.27 -20.42 -22.59
CA LYS A 39 11.86 -19.48 -23.53
C LYS A 39 12.99 -20.16 -24.29
N THR A 40 12.92 -20.10 -25.62
CA THR A 40 14.03 -20.52 -26.48
C THR A 40 15.09 -19.43 -26.52
N THR A 41 16.18 -19.62 -25.76
CA THR A 41 17.38 -18.80 -25.88
C THR A 41 18.38 -19.46 -26.84
N HIS A 42 18.98 -18.66 -27.72
CA HIS A 42 20.10 -19.10 -28.54
C HIS A 42 21.39 -18.98 -27.73
N CYS A 43 21.88 -20.10 -27.19
CA CYS A 43 23.19 -20.14 -26.58
C CYS A 43 24.25 -20.61 -27.62
N PRO A 44 25.51 -20.16 -27.51
CA PRO A 44 26.61 -20.60 -28.39
C PRO A 44 26.82 -22.13 -28.40
N SER A 45 26.38 -22.83 -27.36
CA SER A 45 26.46 -24.29 -27.19
C SER A 45 25.22 -25.06 -27.63
N GLY A 46 24.26 -24.40 -28.32
CA GLY A 46 23.01 -24.99 -28.81
C GLY A 46 21.76 -24.44 -28.09
N LYS A 47 20.57 -24.83 -28.56
CA LYS A 47 19.29 -24.47 -27.93
C LYS A 47 19.13 -25.23 -26.61
N ARG A 48 19.07 -24.53 -25.48
CA ARG A 48 18.65 -25.10 -24.21
C ARG A 48 17.27 -24.54 -23.84
N PRO A 49 16.31 -25.37 -23.44
CA PRO A 49 15.07 -24.86 -22.87
C PRO A 49 15.40 -24.21 -21.52
N VAL A 50 15.23 -22.90 -21.44
CA VAL A 50 15.29 -22.15 -20.19
C VAL A 50 13.87 -21.71 -19.89
N ARG A 51 13.47 -21.65 -18.61
CA ARG A 51 12.19 -21.06 -18.22
C ARG A 51 12.47 -19.74 -17.53
N GLU A 52 11.70 -18.72 -17.86
CA GLU A 52 11.82 -17.38 -17.32
C GLU A 52 10.44 -16.88 -16.88
N CYS A 53 10.43 -15.99 -15.90
CA CYS A 53 9.20 -15.33 -15.48
C CYS A 53 8.72 -14.33 -16.52
N VAL A 54 7.46 -14.45 -16.91
CA VAL A 54 6.73 -13.46 -17.72
C VAL A 54 5.74 -12.77 -16.81
N CYS A 55 6.03 -11.51 -16.45
CA CYS A 55 5.26 -10.77 -15.47
C CYS A 55 3.93 -10.26 -16.01
N ASP A 56 2.93 -10.20 -15.13
CA ASP A 56 1.69 -9.51 -15.40
C ASP A 56 1.93 -8.00 -15.50
N PRO A 57 1.08 -7.26 -16.26
CA PRO A 57 1.17 -5.81 -16.35
C PRO A 57 1.21 -5.13 -14.98
N GLY A 58 2.12 -4.16 -14.84
CA GLY A 58 2.35 -3.42 -13.59
C GLY A 58 3.36 -4.07 -12.64
N TRP A 59 3.87 -5.27 -12.98
CA TRP A 59 4.94 -5.95 -12.25
C TRP A 59 6.17 -6.16 -13.14
N PHE A 60 7.34 -6.12 -12.54
CA PHE A 60 8.61 -6.34 -13.23
C PHE A 60 9.65 -7.04 -12.34
N GLY A 61 10.80 -7.33 -12.94
CA GLY A 61 11.91 -8.00 -12.28
C GLY A 61 12.06 -9.45 -12.73
N ALA A 62 13.14 -10.08 -12.27
CA ALA A 62 13.48 -11.47 -12.59
C ALA A 62 12.41 -12.48 -12.11
N ASP A 63 11.64 -12.10 -11.09
CA ASP A 63 10.66 -12.91 -10.37
C ASP A 63 9.29 -12.22 -10.24
N CYS A 64 9.07 -11.11 -10.96
CA CYS A 64 7.83 -10.33 -10.95
C CYS A 64 7.40 -9.80 -9.56
N GLY A 65 8.33 -9.70 -8.60
CA GLY A 65 8.02 -9.26 -7.24
C GLY A 65 8.03 -7.73 -7.04
N ARG A 66 8.27 -6.93 -8.08
CA ARG A 66 8.41 -5.47 -7.98
C ARG A 66 7.34 -4.73 -8.77
N LEU A 67 6.81 -3.63 -8.23
CA LEU A 67 5.90 -2.75 -8.95
C LEU A 67 6.64 -1.93 -9.99
N ASP A 68 6.17 -1.94 -11.23
CA ASP A 68 6.70 -1.10 -12.31
C ASP A 68 6.25 0.36 -12.12
N LEU A 69 6.85 1.08 -11.17
CA LEU A 69 6.43 2.43 -10.82
C LEU A 69 6.79 3.45 -11.92
N ALA A 70 5.77 4.00 -12.58
CA ALA A 70 5.95 5.06 -13.57
C ALA A 70 6.29 6.40 -12.90
N PRO A 71 6.93 7.35 -13.61
CA PRO A 71 7.19 8.68 -13.06
C PRO A 71 5.90 9.37 -12.58
N ALA A 72 5.93 9.95 -11.38
CA ALA A 72 4.80 10.67 -10.83
C ALA A 72 4.71 12.11 -11.35
N THR A 73 3.51 12.65 -11.48
CA THR A 73 3.31 14.07 -11.78
C THR A 73 3.33 14.89 -10.49
N ARG A 74 3.91 16.09 -10.55
CA ARG A 74 4.00 17.02 -9.42
C ARG A 74 2.62 17.44 -8.93
N ASP A 75 2.55 17.74 -7.63
CA ASP A 75 1.39 18.33 -6.96
C ASP A 75 0.07 17.54 -7.08
N LEU A 76 0.15 16.27 -7.45
CA LEU A 76 -0.97 15.31 -7.44
C LEU A 76 -1.12 14.64 -6.06
N GLY A 77 -2.12 13.76 -5.92
CA GLY A 77 -2.50 13.19 -4.63
C GLY A 77 -3.28 14.18 -3.75
N TYR A 78 -3.08 14.11 -2.44
CA TYR A 78 -3.76 14.94 -1.44
C TYR A 78 -2.78 15.52 -0.43
N ASN A 79 -2.42 16.78 -0.62
CA ASN A 79 -1.47 17.51 0.23
C ASN A 79 -2.07 18.83 0.74
N TRP A 80 -2.44 18.86 2.02
CA TRP A 80 -2.97 20.03 2.71
C TRP A 80 -2.07 20.47 3.88
N THR A 81 -0.79 20.07 3.86
CA THR A 81 0.18 20.38 4.92
C THR A 81 0.49 21.87 5.08
N ALA A 82 0.28 22.65 4.02
CA ALA A 82 0.55 24.09 3.99
C ALA A 82 -0.66 24.96 4.37
N VAL A 83 -1.78 24.34 4.77
CA VAL A 83 -3.04 25.04 5.08
C VAL A 83 -3.33 24.96 6.59
N PRO A 84 -2.78 25.88 7.41
CA PRO A 84 -3.10 25.97 8.83
C PRO A 84 -4.46 26.64 9.04
N ASN A 85 -5.18 26.26 10.10
CA ASN A 85 -6.42 26.93 10.50
C ASN A 85 -6.20 27.79 11.76
N PRO A 86 -6.82 28.98 11.84
CA PRO A 86 -6.87 29.74 13.09
C PRO A 86 -7.50 28.89 14.19
N GLY A 87 -6.77 28.70 15.30
CA GLY A 87 -7.21 27.86 16.43
C GLY A 87 -6.63 26.45 16.45
N ASP A 88 -5.86 26.06 15.43
CA ASP A 88 -5.07 24.81 15.49
C ASP A 88 -4.05 24.85 16.64
N PHE A 89 -3.83 23.68 17.26
CA PHE A 89 -2.81 23.53 18.30
C PHE A 89 -1.39 23.52 17.71
N GLY A 90 -1.25 23.09 16.46
CA GLY A 90 0.02 22.94 15.76
C GLY A 90 0.07 23.69 14.44
N VAL A 91 1.20 23.55 13.74
CA VAL A 91 1.51 24.32 12.51
C VAL A 91 1.57 23.45 11.26
N HIS A 92 1.26 22.16 11.35
CA HIS A 92 1.46 21.19 10.26
C HIS A 92 0.29 21.09 9.28
N GLY A 93 -0.56 22.12 9.26
CA GLY A 93 -1.79 22.17 8.48
C GLY A 93 -2.62 20.90 8.62
N ASN A 94 -3.41 20.62 7.60
CA ASN A 94 -4.25 19.43 7.54
C ASN A 94 -3.51 18.27 6.85
N ALA A 95 -2.35 17.92 7.40
CA ALA A 95 -1.53 16.78 6.96
C ALA A 95 -2.32 15.47 6.89
N SER A 96 -1.94 14.57 5.98
CA SER A 96 -2.66 13.31 5.70
C SER A 96 -1.74 12.10 5.59
N TRP A 97 -2.29 10.88 5.74
CA TRP A 97 -1.50 9.64 5.78
C TRP A 97 -2.21 8.44 5.17
N GLY A 98 -1.71 8.01 4.01
CA GLY A 98 -2.26 6.88 3.25
C GLY A 98 -3.67 7.14 2.75
N GLY A 99 -4.25 6.18 2.03
CA GLY A 99 -5.64 6.31 1.61
C GLY A 99 -6.04 5.30 0.56
N ARG A 100 -7.33 5.32 0.23
CA ARG A 100 -7.95 4.43 -0.75
C ARG A 100 -8.66 5.25 -1.81
N ILE A 101 -8.28 5.04 -3.07
CA ILE A 101 -9.01 5.58 -4.22
C ILE A 101 -10.22 4.68 -4.48
N LEU A 102 -11.38 5.29 -4.71
CA LEU A 102 -12.57 4.64 -5.26
C LEU A 102 -13.10 5.48 -6.42
N GLN A 103 -13.39 4.83 -7.54
CA GLN A 103 -14.13 5.47 -8.62
C GLN A 103 -15.62 5.51 -8.25
N ASP A 104 -16.28 6.63 -8.53
CA ASP A 104 -17.71 6.77 -8.28
C ASP A 104 -18.50 5.86 -9.23
N ARG A 105 -19.43 5.07 -8.69
CA ARG A 105 -20.24 4.13 -9.47
C ARG A 105 -21.28 4.83 -10.34
N ALA A 106 -21.71 6.04 -9.97
CA ALA A 106 -22.68 6.84 -10.71
C ALA A 106 -22.03 7.85 -11.67
N ASP A 107 -20.74 8.18 -11.47
CA ASP A 107 -19.99 9.11 -12.31
C ASP A 107 -18.56 8.56 -12.54
N PRO A 108 -18.30 7.81 -13.63
CA PRO A 108 -16.98 7.25 -13.92
C PRO A 108 -15.85 8.28 -14.03
N LYS A 109 -16.16 9.58 -14.15
CA LYS A 109 -15.15 10.66 -14.18
C LYS A 109 -14.90 11.29 -12.81
N LEU A 110 -15.50 10.76 -11.75
CA LEU A 110 -15.29 11.21 -10.39
C LEU A 110 -14.56 10.15 -9.58
N PHE A 111 -13.44 10.53 -9.00
CA PHE A 111 -12.68 9.70 -8.06
C PHE A 111 -12.78 10.27 -6.66
N HIS A 112 -12.94 9.37 -5.70
CA HIS A 112 -12.94 9.65 -4.28
C HIS A 112 -11.66 9.12 -3.66
N LEU A 113 -11.08 9.88 -2.72
CA LEU A 113 -9.99 9.44 -1.88
C LEU A 113 -10.44 9.50 -0.42
N PHE A 114 -10.46 8.35 0.24
CA PHE A 114 -10.62 8.28 1.69
C PHE A 114 -9.23 8.19 2.33
N THR A 115 -8.91 9.15 3.18
CA THR A 115 -7.58 9.29 3.77
C THR A 115 -7.68 9.67 5.25
N SER A 116 -6.66 9.29 6.01
CA SER A 116 -6.48 9.82 7.36
C SER A 116 -6.02 11.26 7.26
N GLN A 117 -6.70 12.17 7.93
CA GLN A 117 -6.25 13.55 8.12
C GLN A 117 -6.03 13.82 9.61
N PHE A 118 -5.05 14.66 9.93
CA PHE A 118 -4.72 15.00 11.31
C PHE A 118 -5.35 16.34 11.69
N ALA A 119 -6.27 16.31 12.65
CA ALA A 119 -6.94 17.49 13.15
C ALA A 119 -5.98 18.43 13.91
N ASN A 120 -6.37 19.69 14.03
CA ASN A 120 -5.77 20.72 14.88
C ASN A 120 -4.27 21.00 14.58
N GLY A 121 -3.83 20.80 13.33
CA GLY A 121 -2.46 21.10 12.92
C GLY A 121 -1.38 20.18 13.51
N CYS A 122 -1.76 19.02 14.08
CA CYS A 122 -0.84 18.18 14.86
C CYS A 122 0.11 17.31 14.02
N GLY A 123 -0.23 17.08 12.76
CA GLY A 123 0.56 16.23 11.87
C GLY A 123 0.70 14.78 12.34
N LEU A 124 1.56 14.04 11.66
CA LEU A 124 1.70 12.59 11.82
C LEU A 124 2.12 12.16 13.24
N ALA A 125 2.98 12.95 13.89
CA ALA A 125 3.46 12.61 15.24
C ALA A 125 2.35 12.63 16.31
N GLY A 126 1.23 13.31 16.05
CA GLY A 126 0.06 13.38 16.93
C GLY A 126 -1.10 12.47 16.51
N TRP A 127 -0.89 11.54 15.58
CA TRP A 127 -1.98 10.83 14.90
C TRP A 127 -3.02 10.18 15.84
N ARG A 128 -2.63 9.67 17.01
CA ARG A 128 -3.56 9.11 18.01
C ARG A 128 -3.65 10.05 19.22
N PRO A 129 -4.75 10.79 19.44
CA PRO A 129 -6.10 10.60 18.89
C PRO A 129 -6.50 11.52 17.72
N HIS A 130 -5.61 12.36 17.18
CA HIS A 130 -6.01 13.45 16.28
C HIS A 130 -6.45 13.03 14.87
N SER A 131 -6.30 11.77 14.50
CA SER A 131 -6.74 11.28 13.19
C SER A 131 -8.24 11.28 13.06
N LEU A 132 -8.71 11.68 11.90
CA LEU A 132 -10.08 11.47 11.43
C LEU A 132 -10.04 11.03 9.97
N VAL A 133 -11.15 10.52 9.46
CA VAL A 133 -11.28 10.18 8.04
C VAL A 133 -11.92 11.34 7.30
N VAL A 134 -11.28 11.77 6.22
CA VAL A 134 -11.88 12.67 5.22
C VAL A 134 -12.06 11.95 3.90
N ARG A 135 -13.04 12.42 3.14
CA ARG A 135 -13.25 12.12 1.74
C ARG A 135 -12.83 13.34 0.92
N ALA A 136 -11.99 13.13 -0.06
CA ALA A 136 -11.58 14.11 -1.06
C ALA A 136 -11.99 13.64 -2.46
N GLU A 137 -12.14 14.56 -3.40
CA GLU A 137 -12.61 14.28 -4.76
C GLU A 137 -11.60 14.76 -5.81
N SER A 138 -11.50 14.03 -6.93
CA SER A 138 -10.80 14.43 -8.14
C SER A 138 -11.69 14.24 -9.36
N ARG A 139 -11.76 15.28 -10.21
CA ARG A 139 -12.32 15.25 -11.56
C ARG A 139 -11.25 15.37 -12.65
N ASN A 140 -9.98 15.27 -12.27
CA ASN A 140 -8.83 15.32 -13.19
C ASN A 140 -8.23 13.94 -13.45
N GLY A 141 -8.86 12.89 -12.89
CA GLY A 141 -8.40 11.52 -12.95
C GLY A 141 -7.96 10.97 -11.59
N PRO A 142 -7.61 9.68 -11.53
CA PRO A 142 -7.29 8.94 -10.31
C PRO A 142 -6.00 9.41 -9.62
N GLN A 143 -5.08 10.04 -10.35
CA GLN A 143 -3.87 10.62 -9.75
C GLN A 143 -4.17 11.88 -8.92
N GLY A 144 -5.26 12.59 -9.21
CA GLY A 144 -5.61 13.86 -8.58
C GLY A 144 -5.33 15.08 -9.48
N PRO A 145 -5.14 16.28 -8.90
CA PRO A 145 -5.14 16.55 -7.46
C PRO A 145 -6.50 16.29 -6.83
N TYR A 146 -6.48 15.81 -5.57
CA TYR A 146 -7.69 15.62 -4.79
C TYR A 146 -7.96 16.85 -3.92
N HIS A 147 -9.21 17.28 -3.91
CA HIS A 147 -9.69 18.40 -3.11
C HIS A 147 -10.60 17.90 -1.99
N TYR A 148 -10.44 18.45 -0.78
CA TYR A 148 -11.29 18.11 0.35
C TYR A 148 -12.78 18.26 -0.01
N ALA A 149 -13.58 17.25 0.31
CA ALA A 149 -15.03 17.28 0.07
C ALA A 149 -15.82 17.14 1.37
N GLN A 150 -15.37 16.30 2.30
CA GLN A 150 -16.15 15.96 3.49
C GLN A 150 -15.28 15.41 4.62
N THR A 151 -15.51 15.87 5.84
CA THR A 151 -15.12 15.17 7.07
C THR A 151 -16.13 14.06 7.32
N VAL A 152 -15.67 12.81 7.21
CA VAL A 152 -16.54 11.63 7.30
C VAL A 152 -16.72 11.19 8.75
N THR A 153 -15.67 11.30 9.55
CA THR A 153 -15.69 10.88 10.95
C THR A 153 -15.20 12.00 11.86
N ARG A 154 -15.54 11.89 13.14
CA ARG A 154 -14.83 12.62 14.20
C ARG A 154 -13.50 11.92 14.50
N SER A 155 -12.65 12.60 15.25
CA SER A 155 -11.52 11.95 15.91
C SER A 155 -12.06 10.97 16.97
N PHE A 156 -11.59 9.73 17.05
CA PHE A 156 -10.42 9.17 16.38
C PHE A 156 -10.83 8.07 15.39
N ARG A 157 -10.43 8.22 14.12
CA ARG A 157 -10.42 7.12 13.14
C ARG A 157 -9.19 7.27 12.27
N HIS A 158 -8.46 6.18 12.05
CA HIS A 158 -7.18 6.20 11.32
C HIS A 158 -7.04 5.03 10.33
N ASN A 159 -6.20 5.22 9.31
CA ASN A 159 -5.94 4.28 8.23
C ASN A 159 -7.21 3.61 7.66
N PRO A 160 -8.14 4.40 7.10
CA PRO A 160 -9.37 3.84 6.55
C PRO A 160 -9.07 2.94 5.35
N ASP A 161 -9.74 1.80 5.27
CA ASP A 161 -9.90 1.03 4.04
C ASP A 161 -11.37 0.96 3.66
N VAL A 162 -11.68 1.47 2.47
CA VAL A 162 -13.04 1.61 1.97
C VAL A 162 -13.21 0.75 0.72
N LEU A 163 -14.27 -0.04 0.71
CA LEU A 163 -14.62 -0.89 -0.41
C LEU A 163 -16.13 -0.92 -0.60
N TYR A 164 -16.55 -1.33 -1.78
CA TYR A 164 -17.94 -1.66 -2.05
C TYR A 164 -18.13 -3.17 -1.90
N SER A 165 -19.15 -3.58 -1.13
CA SER A 165 -19.56 -4.98 -0.99
C SER A 165 -20.73 -5.26 -1.95
N PRO A 166 -20.52 -6.04 -3.03
CA PRO A 166 -21.59 -6.39 -3.95
C PRO A 166 -22.69 -7.23 -3.31
N ALA A 167 -22.33 -8.04 -2.30
CA ALA A 167 -23.27 -8.91 -1.60
C ALA A 167 -24.23 -8.13 -0.70
N ASP A 168 -23.79 -6.99 -0.17
CA ASP A 168 -24.58 -6.13 0.72
C ASP A 168 -25.20 -4.92 0.01
N ASP A 169 -24.78 -4.63 -1.22
CA ASP A 169 -25.07 -3.38 -1.95
C ASP A 169 -24.72 -2.13 -1.13
N LYS A 170 -23.54 -2.14 -0.49
CA LYS A 170 -23.09 -1.10 0.44
C LYS A 170 -21.61 -0.77 0.29
N TYR A 171 -21.25 0.47 0.58
CA TYR A 171 -19.88 0.83 0.93
C TYR A 171 -19.59 0.45 2.37
N LEU A 172 -18.43 -0.15 2.60
CA LEU A 172 -17.91 -0.53 3.91
C LEU A 172 -16.62 0.23 4.18
N MET A 173 -16.47 0.79 5.37
CA MET A 173 -15.27 1.48 5.83
C MET A 173 -14.73 0.82 7.08
N TYR A 174 -13.56 0.20 6.98
CA TYR A 174 -12.82 -0.32 8.13
C TYR A 174 -11.77 0.70 8.52
N ALA A 175 -11.66 1.00 9.81
CA ALA A 175 -10.67 1.94 10.30
C ALA A 175 -10.15 1.51 11.67
N ILE A 176 -8.96 2.01 11.99
CA ILE A 176 -8.43 1.93 13.35
C ILE A 176 -9.22 2.90 14.23
N GLY A 177 -9.60 2.41 15.41
CA GLY A 177 -10.02 3.25 16.52
C GLY A 177 -11.51 3.26 16.81
N VAL A 178 -11.79 3.79 18.00
CA VAL A 178 -13.10 4.15 18.54
C VAL A 178 -13.08 5.64 18.90
N ASP A 179 -14.19 6.14 19.44
CA ASP A 179 -14.34 7.55 19.78
C ASP A 179 -13.26 8.00 20.76
N ALA A 180 -12.68 9.16 20.47
CA ALA A 180 -11.48 9.65 21.14
C ALA A 180 -11.76 10.19 22.54
N PRO A 181 -10.74 10.17 23.44
CA PRO A 181 -10.73 11.10 24.56
C PRO A 181 -10.69 12.56 24.07
N PRO A 182 -11.02 13.54 24.93
CA PRO A 182 -10.97 14.96 24.58
C PRO A 182 -9.61 15.40 24.01
N LEU A 183 -9.65 16.30 23.02
CA LEU A 183 -8.47 16.87 22.37
C LEU A 183 -8.12 18.23 23.01
N ASP A 184 -6.95 18.36 23.62
CA ASP A 184 -6.54 19.59 24.32
C ASP A 184 -5.19 20.17 23.83
N ARG A 185 -4.31 19.33 23.29
CA ARG A 185 -3.00 19.72 22.72
C ARG A 185 -2.52 18.69 21.72
N CYS A 186 -1.57 19.06 20.86
CA CYS A 186 -0.91 18.08 20.00
C CYS A 186 -0.05 17.11 20.79
N GLN A 187 -0.53 15.88 20.95
CA GLN A 187 0.20 14.79 21.58
C GLN A 187 -0.28 13.45 21.02
N SER A 188 0.60 12.45 21.06
CA SER A 188 0.21 11.07 20.79
C SER A 188 0.05 10.28 22.09
N ILE A 189 -1.04 9.54 22.21
CA ILE A 189 -1.28 8.59 23.29
C ILE A 189 -0.58 7.28 22.91
N SER A 190 0.12 6.61 23.83
CA SER A 190 0.74 5.29 23.59
C SER A 190 -0.31 4.19 23.48
N TYR A 191 -0.02 3.13 22.71
CA TYR A 191 -0.93 2.00 22.50
C TYR A 191 -1.09 1.19 23.78
N THR A 192 -0.11 1.28 24.69
CA THR A 192 -0.17 0.64 26.01
C THR A 192 -1.18 1.31 26.94
N ARG A 193 -1.48 2.60 26.72
CA ARG A 193 -2.49 3.35 27.51
C ARG A 193 -3.86 3.35 26.84
N TRP A 194 -3.87 3.38 25.50
CA TRP A 194 -5.09 3.35 24.71
C TRP A 194 -4.86 2.46 23.49
N PRO A 195 -5.15 1.15 23.61
CA PRO A 195 -4.94 0.18 22.55
C PRO A 195 -5.73 0.53 21.30
N ASN A 196 -5.16 0.15 20.15
CA ASN A 196 -5.90 0.22 18.90
C ASN A 196 -6.99 -0.87 18.89
N ASN A 197 -7.96 -0.65 18.03
CA ASN A 197 -8.96 -1.64 17.66
C ASN A 197 -9.33 -1.37 16.21
N ILE A 198 -10.10 -2.28 15.62
CA ILE A 198 -10.65 -2.10 14.28
C ILE A 198 -12.15 -2.04 14.40
N SER A 199 -12.74 -1.05 13.76
CA SER A 199 -14.17 -0.85 13.65
C SER A 199 -14.59 -0.69 12.19
N VAL A 200 -15.85 -1.02 11.89
CA VAL A 200 -16.46 -0.93 10.57
C VAL A 200 -17.70 -0.04 10.59
N ALA A 201 -17.88 0.78 9.57
CA ALA A 201 -19.13 1.50 9.28
C ALA A 201 -19.59 1.17 7.85
N SER A 202 -20.87 1.41 7.56
CA SER A 202 -21.44 1.17 6.24
C SER A 202 -22.26 2.37 5.74
N ALA A 203 -22.40 2.50 4.43
CA ALA A 203 -23.23 3.50 3.78
C ALA A 203 -23.78 2.98 2.45
N ASP A 204 -24.97 3.43 2.06
CA ASP A 204 -25.55 3.11 0.74
C ASP A 204 -24.92 3.94 -0.38
N ASP A 205 -24.53 5.19 -0.07
CA ASP A 205 -23.80 6.08 -0.97
C ASP A 205 -22.39 6.36 -0.42
N ILE A 206 -21.41 6.52 -1.31
CA ILE A 206 -20.03 6.84 -0.94
C ILE A 206 -19.92 8.18 -0.17
N ARG A 207 -20.91 9.06 -0.28
CA ARG A 207 -21.03 10.35 0.44
C ARG A 207 -21.67 10.19 1.82
N GLY A 208 -22.20 9.02 2.14
CA GLY A 208 -22.97 8.75 3.35
C GLY A 208 -24.48 9.03 3.20
N PRO A 209 -25.21 9.16 4.32
CA PRO A 209 -24.72 9.12 5.69
C PRO A 209 -24.09 7.75 6.03
N TRP A 210 -23.00 7.78 6.78
CA TRP A 210 -22.35 6.58 7.29
C TRP A 210 -23.03 6.15 8.59
N SER A 211 -23.20 4.84 8.77
CA SER A 211 -23.65 4.26 10.04
C SER A 211 -22.67 4.55 11.16
N ASP A 212 -23.12 4.40 12.40
CA ASP A 212 -22.20 4.33 13.53
C ASP A 212 -21.19 3.19 13.31
N PHE A 213 -19.97 3.42 13.80
CA PHE A 213 -18.92 2.41 13.73
C PHE A 213 -19.15 1.30 14.74
N ARG A 214 -19.12 0.07 14.25
CA ARG A 214 -19.14 -1.14 15.07
C ARG A 214 -17.74 -1.70 15.24
N LEU A 215 -17.36 -1.98 16.48
CA LEU A 215 -16.13 -2.67 16.82
C LEU A 215 -16.13 -4.11 16.27
N VAL A 216 -15.09 -4.51 15.53
CA VAL A 216 -14.98 -5.86 14.94
C VAL A 216 -13.81 -6.67 15.51
N VAL A 217 -12.67 -6.02 15.78
CA VAL A 217 -11.49 -6.68 16.38
C VAL A 217 -10.91 -5.78 17.46
N ASN A 218 -10.77 -6.33 18.67
CA ASN A 218 -10.07 -5.68 19.77
C ASN A 218 -8.61 -6.11 19.81
N SER A 219 -7.71 -5.20 20.19
CA SER A 219 -6.39 -5.63 20.63
C SER A 219 -6.54 -6.38 21.96
N ASP A 220 -5.88 -7.52 22.08
CA ASP A 220 -5.86 -8.31 23.31
C ASP A 220 -4.41 -8.64 23.71
N ARG A 221 -4.03 -8.23 24.92
CA ARG A 221 -2.75 -8.57 25.56
C ARG A 221 -3.09 -9.29 26.86
N PRO A 222 -3.31 -10.61 26.80
CA PRO A 222 -2.22 -11.62 26.80
C PRO A 222 -2.14 -12.52 25.56
N ASN A 223 -3.09 -12.42 24.62
CA ASN A 223 -3.18 -13.31 23.44
C ASN A 223 -2.37 -12.87 22.21
N GLY A 224 -1.80 -11.65 22.20
CA GLY A 224 -0.84 -11.21 21.19
C GLY A 224 -1.42 -10.49 19.96
N ILE A 225 -2.74 -10.29 19.87
CA ILE A 225 -3.37 -9.61 18.73
C ILE A 225 -3.19 -8.09 18.81
N HIS A 226 -2.58 -7.52 17.77
CA HIS A 226 -2.43 -6.07 17.59
C HIS A 226 -3.42 -5.55 16.54
N ALA A 227 -4.66 -5.31 16.96
CA ALA A 227 -5.76 -4.90 16.08
C ALA A 227 -5.55 -3.49 15.50
N THR A 228 -4.79 -3.41 14.41
CA THR A 228 -4.48 -2.18 13.69
C THR A 228 -4.25 -2.48 12.22
N ASN A 229 -4.32 -1.43 11.40
CA ASN A 229 -3.99 -1.45 9.99
C ASN A 229 -4.89 -2.43 9.20
N PRO A 230 -6.22 -2.24 9.22
CA PRO A 230 -7.15 -3.17 8.62
C PRO A 230 -7.01 -3.21 7.09
N SER A 231 -7.07 -4.42 6.54
CA SER A 231 -7.23 -4.70 5.12
C SER A 231 -8.35 -5.72 4.90
N PRO A 232 -9.60 -5.25 4.79
CA PRO A 232 -10.75 -6.09 4.54
C PRO A 232 -10.80 -6.54 3.07
N PHE A 233 -11.34 -7.74 2.82
CA PHE A 233 -11.59 -8.26 1.48
C PHE A 233 -12.91 -9.06 1.46
N PRO A 234 -13.89 -8.71 0.61
CA PRO A 234 -15.10 -9.49 0.45
C PRO A 234 -14.77 -10.81 -0.25
N LEU A 235 -15.20 -11.94 0.30
CA LEU A 235 -14.97 -13.26 -0.30
C LEU A 235 -15.91 -13.57 -1.49
N TRP A 236 -16.81 -12.63 -1.78
CA TRP A 236 -17.75 -12.64 -2.90
C TRP A 236 -17.08 -12.95 -4.25
N THR A 237 -17.77 -13.74 -5.07
CA THR A 237 -17.55 -13.86 -6.52
C THR A 237 -18.90 -13.89 -7.25
N PRO A 238 -18.94 -13.65 -8.58
CA PRO A 238 -20.17 -13.84 -9.34
C PRO A 238 -20.76 -15.26 -9.23
N SER A 239 -19.91 -16.28 -9.05
CA SER A 239 -20.31 -17.68 -8.89
C SER A 239 -20.65 -18.06 -7.44
N ASN A 240 -20.20 -17.29 -6.45
CA ASN A 240 -20.49 -17.49 -5.03
C ASN A 240 -20.74 -16.12 -4.38
N PRO A 241 -21.98 -15.61 -4.45
CA PRO A 241 -22.32 -14.27 -3.97
C PRO A 241 -22.47 -14.21 -2.44
N THR A 242 -21.47 -14.71 -1.70
CA THR A 242 -21.43 -14.70 -0.24
C THR A 242 -21.21 -13.29 0.33
N ARG A 243 -21.72 -13.05 1.54
CA ARG A 243 -21.47 -11.84 2.34
C ARG A 243 -20.20 -11.95 3.19
N GLU A 244 -19.54 -13.10 3.14
CA GLU A 244 -18.35 -13.36 3.94
C GLU A 244 -17.21 -12.38 3.69
N MET A 245 -16.49 -12.06 4.75
CA MET A 245 -15.36 -11.15 4.75
C MET A 245 -14.11 -11.84 5.27
N ALA A 246 -12.98 -11.59 4.61
CA ALA A 246 -11.66 -11.73 5.22
C ALA A 246 -11.20 -10.36 5.74
N LEU A 247 -10.46 -10.34 6.83
CA LEU A 247 -9.81 -9.13 7.36
C LEU A 247 -8.37 -9.47 7.75
N LEU A 248 -7.42 -8.93 6.98
CA LEU A 248 -5.99 -8.94 7.31
C LEU A 248 -5.65 -7.74 8.18
N ILE A 249 -4.76 -7.92 9.14
CA ILE A 249 -4.30 -6.85 10.05
C ILE A 249 -2.78 -6.87 10.21
N LYS A 250 -2.22 -5.89 10.95
CA LYS A 250 -0.80 -5.89 11.34
C LYS A 250 -0.39 -7.23 11.97
N ASP A 251 0.89 -7.58 11.84
CA ASP A 251 1.46 -8.86 12.28
C ASP A 251 0.90 -10.08 11.53
N TYR A 252 0.16 -9.81 10.45
CA TYR A 252 -0.28 -10.80 9.47
C TYR A 252 -1.26 -11.83 10.02
N ASP A 253 -2.06 -11.42 11.00
CA ASP A 253 -3.24 -12.17 11.45
C ASP A 253 -4.41 -12.00 10.47
N ILE A 254 -5.16 -13.08 10.25
CA ILE A 254 -6.31 -13.11 9.35
C ILE A 254 -7.54 -13.53 10.13
N PHE A 255 -8.61 -12.77 9.93
CA PHE A 255 -9.93 -13.06 10.47
C PHE A 255 -10.93 -13.35 9.36
N HIS A 256 -11.88 -14.23 9.65
CA HIS A 256 -13.04 -14.52 8.81
C HIS A 256 -14.32 -14.10 9.52
N ALA A 257 -15.30 -13.62 8.77
CA ALA A 257 -16.64 -13.32 9.27
C ALA A 257 -17.69 -13.70 8.22
N ASP A 258 -18.87 -14.15 8.66
CA ASP A 258 -19.98 -14.55 7.77
C ASP A 258 -20.63 -13.35 7.07
N SER A 259 -20.41 -12.15 7.60
CA SER A 259 -20.83 -10.84 7.08
C SER A 259 -20.01 -9.73 7.76
N PHE A 260 -19.96 -8.54 7.16
CA PHE A 260 -19.19 -7.41 7.70
C PHE A 260 -19.62 -6.99 9.12
N ASP A 261 -20.88 -7.25 9.46
CA ASP A 261 -21.51 -6.98 10.74
C ASP A 261 -21.72 -8.27 11.57
N SER A 262 -20.87 -9.27 11.40
CA SER A 262 -20.83 -10.45 12.26
C SER A 262 -19.57 -10.50 13.13
N THR A 263 -19.39 -11.61 13.85
CA THR A 263 -18.21 -11.84 14.67
C THR A 263 -17.04 -12.27 13.80
N TYR A 264 -15.91 -11.59 13.94
CA TYR A 264 -14.66 -11.94 13.29
C TYR A 264 -13.95 -13.04 14.07
N LYS A 265 -13.79 -14.20 13.45
CA LYS A 265 -13.07 -15.35 13.99
C LYS A 265 -11.65 -15.34 13.45
N HIS A 266 -10.67 -15.43 14.34
CA HIS A 266 -9.27 -15.55 13.97
C HIS A 266 -9.02 -16.91 13.31
N ILE A 267 -8.44 -16.94 12.11
CA ILE A 267 -8.23 -18.17 11.31
C ILE A 267 -6.79 -18.44 10.93
N PHE A 268 -5.89 -17.47 11.05
CA PHE A 268 -4.48 -17.63 10.71
C PHE A 268 -3.62 -16.59 11.42
N SER A 269 -2.49 -17.03 11.96
CA SER A 269 -1.36 -16.17 12.34
C SER A 269 -0.16 -16.52 11.49
N ALA A 270 0.65 -15.52 11.16
CA ALA A 270 1.95 -15.75 10.55
C ALA A 270 2.79 -16.74 11.40
N PRO A 271 3.34 -17.81 10.80
CA PRO A 271 4.21 -18.75 11.51
C PRO A 271 5.63 -18.20 11.74
N TRP A 272 5.94 -17.01 11.23
CA TRP A 272 7.24 -16.36 11.38
C TRP A 272 7.22 -15.28 12.48
N ASN A 273 8.40 -14.80 12.85
CA ASN A 273 8.53 -13.71 13.83
C ASN A 273 7.95 -12.42 13.24
N THR A 274 6.93 -11.87 13.89
CA THR A 274 6.28 -10.59 13.51
C THR A 274 6.63 -9.46 14.48
N THR A 275 7.48 -9.72 15.48
CA THR A 275 7.82 -8.74 16.52
C THR A 275 8.65 -7.58 15.97
N GLU A 276 8.44 -6.41 16.59
CA GLU A 276 9.12 -5.14 16.31
C GLU A 276 10.56 -5.18 16.85
N ALA A 277 11.47 -5.86 16.14
CA ALA A 277 12.86 -6.06 16.56
C ALA A 277 13.85 -5.91 15.39
N GLY A 278 15.01 -5.30 15.68
CA GLY A 278 15.95 -4.79 14.68
C GLY A 278 16.57 -5.81 13.72
N THR A 279 16.52 -7.11 13.98
CA THR A 279 17.06 -8.15 13.08
C THR A 279 15.98 -8.95 12.32
N ASN A 280 14.71 -8.58 12.47
CA ASN A 280 13.59 -9.34 11.91
C ASN A 280 13.30 -8.99 10.44
N THR A 281 13.89 -9.72 9.49
CA THR A 281 13.75 -9.49 8.02
C THR A 281 12.33 -9.57 7.50
N LEU A 282 11.40 -10.13 8.28
CA LEU A 282 10.00 -10.32 7.92
C LEU A 282 9.07 -9.32 8.63
N TRP A 283 9.64 -8.32 9.32
CA TRP A 283 8.84 -7.31 10.02
C TRP A 283 8.13 -6.37 9.03
N THR A 284 6.81 -6.51 8.99
CA THR A 284 5.93 -5.70 8.15
C THR A 284 4.76 -5.15 8.95
N GLU A 285 4.21 -4.06 8.44
CA GLU A 285 2.92 -3.51 8.87
C GLU A 285 2.13 -3.05 7.64
N ASP A 286 0.92 -2.54 7.88
CA ASP A 286 0.10 -1.93 6.82
C ASP A 286 -0.17 -2.87 5.64
N PRO A 287 -0.72 -4.08 5.86
CA PRO A 287 -1.12 -4.92 4.76
C PRO A 287 -2.16 -4.21 3.90
N PHE A 288 -2.06 -4.41 2.60
CA PHE A 288 -3.16 -4.26 1.66
C PHE A 288 -3.30 -5.57 0.89
N VAL A 289 -4.39 -6.31 1.15
CA VAL A 289 -4.64 -7.65 0.60
C VAL A 289 -5.55 -7.62 -0.61
N TRP A 290 -5.29 -8.51 -1.58
CA TRP A 290 -6.22 -8.80 -2.66
C TRP A 290 -6.12 -10.26 -3.10
N ARG A 291 -7.14 -10.70 -3.85
CA ARG A 291 -7.12 -11.95 -4.63
C ARG A 291 -7.04 -11.61 -6.11
N ASP A 292 -6.06 -12.15 -6.82
CA ASP A 292 -5.84 -11.89 -8.25
C ASP A 292 -6.87 -12.62 -9.14
N LYS A 293 -6.81 -12.36 -10.46
CA LYS A 293 -7.67 -12.99 -11.46
C LYS A 293 -7.50 -14.52 -11.58
N ARG A 294 -6.39 -15.08 -11.08
CA ARG A 294 -6.11 -16.52 -11.04
C ARG A 294 -6.52 -17.15 -9.70
N GLY A 295 -7.08 -16.37 -8.78
CA GLY A 295 -7.52 -16.83 -7.46
C GLY A 295 -6.41 -16.91 -6.41
N HIS A 296 -5.23 -16.38 -6.70
CA HIS A 296 -4.10 -16.31 -5.77
C HIS A 296 -4.23 -15.09 -4.86
N TRP A 297 -3.77 -15.24 -3.63
CA TRP A 297 -3.79 -14.20 -2.61
C TRP A 297 -2.46 -13.46 -2.60
N HIS A 298 -2.54 -12.15 -2.44
CA HIS A 298 -1.37 -11.31 -2.35
C HIS A 298 -1.58 -10.23 -1.31
N SER A 299 -0.48 -9.71 -0.79
CA SER A 299 -0.49 -8.42 -0.13
C SER A 299 0.73 -7.60 -0.49
N ILE A 300 0.56 -6.30 -0.36
CA ILE A 300 1.65 -5.34 -0.33
C ILE A 300 1.65 -4.69 1.04
N ASN A 301 2.83 -4.51 1.61
CA ASN A 301 2.97 -4.11 3.00
C ASN A 301 4.03 -3.03 3.12
N HIS A 302 3.94 -2.23 4.18
CA HIS A 302 5.10 -1.46 4.63
C HIS A 302 6.12 -2.42 5.26
N TRP A 303 7.31 -2.46 4.67
CA TRP A 303 8.46 -3.27 5.12
C TRP A 303 9.45 -2.42 5.93
N MET A 304 9.71 -2.87 7.14
CA MET A 304 10.60 -2.20 8.09
C MET A 304 12.08 -2.57 7.86
N ILE A 305 12.46 -2.83 6.61
CA ILE A 305 13.77 -3.39 6.20
C ILE A 305 14.96 -2.55 6.67
N ASP A 306 14.76 -1.23 6.76
CA ASP A 306 15.80 -0.25 7.03
C ASP A 306 16.43 -0.43 8.43
N TYR A 307 15.65 -0.97 9.36
CA TYR A 307 16.14 -1.30 10.71
C TYR A 307 17.18 -2.41 10.68
N ILE A 308 17.14 -3.25 9.66
CA ILE A 308 17.87 -4.51 9.59
C ILE A 308 19.09 -4.35 8.69
N GLU A 309 18.89 -3.82 7.49
CA GLU A 309 19.97 -3.60 6.52
C GLU A 309 20.85 -2.41 6.87
N PHE A 310 20.35 -1.46 7.68
CA PHE A 310 21.07 -0.24 8.01
C PHE A 310 21.19 0.03 9.51
N ASP A 311 21.26 -1.02 10.33
CA ASP A 311 21.62 -0.94 11.76
C ASP A 311 20.72 0.04 12.57
N GLY A 312 19.41 -0.18 12.51
CA GLY A 312 18.42 0.59 13.26
C GLY A 312 18.11 1.99 12.71
N ARG A 313 18.53 2.32 11.48
CA ARG A 313 18.07 3.53 10.80
C ARG A 313 16.56 3.49 10.60
N ARG A 314 15.94 4.68 10.68
CA ARG A 314 14.48 4.84 10.56
C ARG A 314 14.00 5.29 9.18
N TYR A 315 14.91 5.27 8.20
CA TYR A 315 14.66 5.57 6.79
C TYR A 315 15.74 4.91 5.90
N PRO A 316 15.47 4.69 4.60
CA PRO A 316 14.18 4.83 3.92
C PRO A 316 13.26 3.62 4.17
N ARG A 317 12.02 3.88 4.59
CA ARG A 317 10.96 2.88 4.71
C ARG A 317 10.45 2.45 3.34
N VAL A 318 10.27 1.15 3.09
CA VAL A 318 9.96 0.61 1.75
C VAL A 318 8.82 -0.40 1.76
N GLY A 319 8.42 -0.90 0.60
CA GLY A 319 7.35 -1.90 0.45
C GLY A 319 7.87 -3.33 0.36
N SER A 320 7.09 -4.30 0.84
CA SER A 320 7.28 -5.73 0.56
C SER A 320 6.06 -6.32 -0.14
N HIS A 321 6.26 -7.48 -0.75
CA HIS A 321 5.23 -8.29 -1.38
C HIS A 321 5.19 -9.68 -0.75
N LEU A 322 3.99 -10.12 -0.40
CA LEU A 322 3.72 -11.47 0.05
C LEU A 322 2.62 -12.08 -0.81
N TYR A 323 2.66 -13.40 -0.97
CA TYR A 323 1.70 -14.12 -1.80
C TYR A 323 1.41 -15.52 -1.27
N SER A 324 0.25 -16.06 -1.63
CA SER A 324 -0.13 -17.43 -1.35
C SER A 324 -1.17 -17.93 -2.35
N ARG A 325 -1.25 -19.25 -2.53
CA ARG A 325 -2.34 -19.87 -3.29
C ARG A 325 -3.66 -19.92 -2.51
N ASN A 326 -3.62 -19.83 -1.17
CA ASN A 326 -4.80 -19.87 -0.32
C ASN A 326 -4.74 -18.77 0.75
N LEU A 327 -5.90 -18.32 1.23
CA LEU A 327 -5.99 -17.28 2.24
C LEU A 327 -5.25 -17.65 3.53
N THR A 328 -5.29 -18.92 3.94
CA THR A 328 -4.62 -19.44 5.14
C THR A 328 -3.21 -19.97 4.87
N GLY A 329 -2.63 -19.67 3.70
CA GLY A 329 -1.25 -20.01 3.38
C GLY A 329 -1.03 -21.34 2.65
N PRO A 330 0.25 -21.78 2.54
CA PRO A 330 1.44 -21.11 3.07
C PRO A 330 1.67 -19.76 2.37
N TRP A 331 1.92 -18.72 3.17
CA TRP A 331 2.29 -17.40 2.67
C TRP A 331 3.79 -17.32 2.46
N GLN A 332 4.19 -16.77 1.32
CA GLN A 332 5.57 -16.56 0.93
C GLN A 332 5.92 -15.08 1.04
N PHE A 333 7.05 -14.79 1.68
CA PHE A 333 7.60 -13.44 1.77
C PHE A 333 8.74 -13.30 0.75
N LYS A 334 8.65 -12.35 -0.17
CA LYS A 334 9.79 -12.02 -1.03
C LYS A 334 10.72 -11.05 -0.33
N LEU A 335 11.96 -11.48 -0.06
CA LEU A 335 13.02 -10.67 0.55
C LEU A 335 13.64 -9.69 -0.46
N GLN A 336 12.78 -8.88 -1.06
CA GLN A 336 13.12 -7.80 -1.98
C GLN A 336 12.01 -6.76 -1.96
N GLU A 337 12.38 -5.50 -2.19
CA GLU A 337 11.42 -4.41 -2.13
C GLU A 337 10.41 -4.48 -3.28
N ALA A 338 9.12 -4.38 -2.96
CA ALA A 338 8.06 -4.25 -3.95
C ALA A 338 8.01 -2.81 -4.53
N PHE A 339 8.38 -1.83 -3.70
CA PHE A 339 8.61 -0.43 -4.06
C PHE A 339 9.56 0.20 -3.04
N ASN A 340 10.21 1.31 -3.38
CA ASN A 340 11.10 2.05 -2.46
C ASN A 340 10.68 3.51 -2.26
N SER A 341 11.44 4.25 -1.45
CA SER A 341 11.12 5.65 -1.12
C SER A 341 11.58 6.67 -2.17
N THR A 342 12.28 6.22 -3.22
CA THR A 342 12.75 7.07 -4.31
C THR A 342 11.69 7.17 -5.40
N VAL A 343 11.33 8.39 -5.76
CA VAL A 343 10.31 8.70 -6.76
C VAL A 343 10.92 9.56 -7.85
N ASN A 344 10.81 9.08 -9.08
CA ASN A 344 11.08 9.87 -10.27
C ASN A 344 9.82 10.62 -10.68
N TYR A 345 9.98 11.88 -11.09
CA TYR A 345 8.88 12.73 -11.54
C TYR A 345 8.92 12.93 -13.05
N THR A 346 7.77 13.28 -13.62
CA THR A 346 7.62 13.59 -15.05
C THR A 346 8.41 14.81 -15.51
N ASP A 347 8.80 15.70 -14.58
CA ASP A 347 9.68 16.84 -14.83
C ASP A 347 11.19 16.47 -14.89
N GLY A 348 11.52 15.18 -14.77
CA GLY A 348 12.88 14.65 -14.80
C GLY A 348 13.62 14.70 -13.46
N THR A 349 12.99 15.20 -12.39
CA THR A 349 13.59 15.24 -11.05
C THR A 349 13.34 13.94 -10.28
N THR A 350 14.18 13.71 -9.27
CA THR A 350 14.05 12.57 -8.34
C THR A 350 13.97 13.07 -6.91
N VAL A 351 13.06 12.52 -6.11
CA VAL A 351 12.93 12.81 -4.68
C VAL A 351 13.02 11.51 -3.90
N GLN A 352 13.80 11.52 -2.82
CA GLN A 352 13.79 10.48 -1.82
C GLN A 352 12.95 10.92 -0.63
N PHE A 353 11.91 10.14 -0.30
CA PHE A 353 11.09 10.38 0.89
C PHE A 353 11.73 9.77 2.14
N ASN A 354 11.50 10.41 3.30
CA ASN A 354 11.91 9.88 4.60
C ASN A 354 11.08 8.64 4.96
N ARG A 355 9.76 8.74 4.79
CA ARG A 355 8.80 7.64 4.99
C ARG A 355 7.93 7.51 3.74
N ARG A 356 7.65 6.26 3.35
CA ARG A 356 6.68 5.90 2.30
C ARG A 356 5.95 4.64 2.74
N GLU A 357 4.76 4.81 3.29
CA GLU A 357 4.06 3.77 4.07
C GLU A 357 2.59 3.65 3.66
N ARG A 358 1.83 2.77 4.32
CA ARG A 358 0.40 2.56 4.08
C ARG A 358 0.07 2.25 2.61
N PRO A 359 0.78 1.31 1.96
CA PRO A 359 0.59 1.07 0.53
C PRO A 359 -0.81 0.51 0.25
N LYS A 360 -1.50 1.06 -0.74
CA LYS A 360 -2.75 0.49 -1.29
C LYS A 360 -2.74 0.60 -2.80
N LEU A 361 -3.23 -0.42 -3.49
CA LEU A 361 -3.28 -0.45 -4.96
C LEU A 361 -4.69 -0.16 -5.46
N PHE A 362 -4.80 0.69 -6.47
CA PHE A 362 -6.01 0.81 -7.30
C PHE A 362 -5.84 -0.06 -8.53
N PHE A 363 -6.79 -0.96 -8.78
CA PHE A 363 -6.74 -1.92 -9.89
C PHE A 363 -7.70 -1.52 -11.02
N SER A 364 -7.41 -2.01 -12.23
CA SER A 364 -8.38 -2.01 -13.32
C SER A 364 -9.61 -2.87 -12.98
N ASP A 365 -10.75 -2.51 -13.56
CA ASP A 365 -12.04 -3.19 -13.42
C ASP A 365 -12.43 -4.01 -14.67
N ASP A 366 -11.51 -4.12 -15.63
CA ASP A 366 -11.62 -4.88 -16.89
C ASP A 366 -11.52 -6.41 -16.72
N GLY A 367 -11.43 -6.90 -15.48
CA GLY A 367 -11.23 -8.31 -15.15
C GLY A 367 -9.77 -8.76 -15.14
N GLU A 368 -8.83 -7.95 -15.66
CA GLU A 368 -7.40 -8.29 -15.65
C GLU A 368 -6.73 -7.99 -14.30
N MET A 369 -7.40 -7.20 -13.44
CA MET A 369 -6.89 -6.76 -12.14
C MET A 369 -5.47 -6.18 -12.22
N THR A 370 -5.21 -5.37 -13.25
CA THR A 370 -3.92 -4.69 -13.44
C THR A 370 -3.79 -3.59 -12.38
N PRO A 371 -2.73 -3.55 -11.55
CA PRO A 371 -2.51 -2.42 -10.65
C PRO A 371 -2.17 -1.18 -11.49
N LEU A 372 -2.93 -0.09 -11.29
CA LEU A 372 -2.79 1.16 -12.04
C LEU A 372 -2.16 2.27 -11.21
N TYR A 373 -2.42 2.30 -9.89
CA TYR A 373 -1.88 3.33 -9.00
C TYR A 373 -1.50 2.77 -7.64
N LEU A 374 -0.37 3.22 -7.11
CA LEU A 374 0.06 3.01 -5.73
C LEU A 374 -0.24 4.25 -4.91
N VAL A 375 -1.05 4.10 -3.86
CA VAL A 375 -1.32 5.14 -2.85
C VAL A 375 -0.46 4.88 -1.63
N THR A 376 0.23 5.90 -1.13
CA THR A 376 1.09 5.81 0.08
C THR A 376 1.01 7.10 0.91
N GLY A 377 1.27 7.02 2.21
CA GLY A 377 1.59 8.19 3.03
C GLY A 377 3.08 8.52 2.92
N VAL A 378 3.42 9.78 2.67
CA VAL A 378 4.82 10.23 2.52
C VAL A 378 5.18 11.36 3.46
N THR A 379 6.43 11.38 3.91
CA THR A 379 7.03 12.58 4.52
C THR A 379 8.27 13.02 3.73
N PRO A 380 8.49 14.34 3.55
CA PRO A 380 9.73 14.86 2.99
C PRO A 380 10.96 14.38 3.78
N LEU A 381 12.12 14.39 3.13
CA LEU A 381 13.39 14.12 3.81
C LEU A 381 13.57 15.07 5.01
N ASN A 382 14.07 14.55 6.14
CA ASN A 382 14.27 15.31 7.39
C ASN A 382 12.99 15.84 8.06
N GLU A 383 11.82 15.31 7.69
CA GLU A 383 10.53 15.69 8.26
C GLU A 383 9.78 14.47 8.83
N THR A 384 9.10 14.68 9.97
CA THR A 384 8.43 13.62 10.74
C THR A 384 6.97 13.92 11.06
N ARG A 385 6.54 15.17 10.86
CA ARG A 385 5.19 15.65 11.17
C ARG A 385 4.43 16.05 9.92
N LYS A 386 5.04 16.83 9.00
CA LYS A 386 4.40 17.15 7.72
C LYS A 386 4.34 15.89 6.86
N SER A 387 3.14 15.62 6.39
CA SER A 387 2.83 14.38 5.68
C SER A 387 1.66 14.57 4.72
N SER A 388 1.71 13.85 3.61
CA SER A 388 0.67 13.90 2.58
C SER A 388 0.38 12.51 2.03
N THR A 389 -0.79 12.36 1.43
CA THR A 389 -1.16 11.16 0.68
C THR A 389 -0.71 11.32 -0.76
N PHE A 390 0.17 10.43 -1.18
CA PHE A 390 0.84 10.44 -2.46
C PHE A 390 0.32 9.31 -3.34
N ILE A 391 0.17 9.59 -4.63
CA ILE A 391 -0.33 8.63 -5.63
C ILE A 391 0.69 8.58 -6.75
N GLN A 392 1.13 7.36 -7.11
CA GLN A 392 2.05 7.12 -8.20
C GLN A 392 1.45 6.13 -9.20
N PRO A 393 1.46 6.44 -10.50
CA PRO A 393 1.03 5.49 -11.53
C PRO A 393 1.94 4.26 -11.62
N ILE A 394 1.37 3.14 -12.06
CA ILE A 394 2.03 1.84 -12.21
C ILE A 394 1.94 1.39 -13.67
N GLY A 395 3.08 0.99 -14.23
CA GLY A 395 3.25 0.52 -15.59
C GLY A 395 2.87 1.58 -16.61
N THR A 396 2.32 1.12 -17.73
CA THR A 396 1.82 1.98 -18.82
C THR A 396 0.30 1.96 -18.96
N LYS A 397 -0.37 0.95 -18.40
CA LYS A 397 -1.82 0.73 -18.53
C LYS A 397 -2.68 1.81 -17.86
N TRP A 398 -2.14 2.54 -16.90
CA TRP A 398 -2.82 3.69 -16.29
C TRP A 398 -3.21 4.76 -17.32
N ARG A 399 -2.42 4.94 -18.40
CA ARG A 399 -2.73 5.90 -19.47
C ARG A 399 -3.95 5.46 -20.27
N GLU A 400 -3.98 4.19 -20.67
CA GLU A 400 -5.12 3.62 -21.38
C GLU A 400 -6.40 3.74 -20.54
N PHE A 401 -6.30 3.49 -19.22
CA PHE A 401 -7.41 3.69 -18.30
C PHE A 401 -7.88 5.15 -18.24
N GLU A 402 -6.97 6.11 -18.05
CA GLU A 402 -7.32 7.54 -18.03
C GLU A 402 -7.90 8.03 -19.37
N GLU A 403 -7.31 7.64 -20.50
CA GLU A 403 -7.78 7.96 -21.85
C GLU A 403 -9.19 7.40 -22.10
N SER A 404 -9.47 6.18 -21.64
CA SER A 404 -10.80 5.55 -21.79
C SER A 404 -11.91 6.32 -21.07
N LEU A 405 -11.55 7.05 -20.01
CA LEU A 405 -12.46 7.92 -19.25
C LEU A 405 -12.49 9.37 -19.79
N GLY A 406 -11.70 9.66 -20.83
CA GLY A 406 -11.56 10.99 -21.41
C GLY A 406 -10.71 11.95 -20.57
N PHE A 407 -9.82 11.43 -19.72
CA PHE A 407 -8.72 12.20 -19.14
C PHE A 407 -7.53 12.19 -20.11
N GLY A 408 -6.66 13.20 -20.02
CA GLY A 408 -5.48 13.31 -20.90
C GLY A 408 -5.79 13.59 -22.38
N SER A 409 -7.06 13.65 -22.78
CA SER A 409 -7.53 14.03 -24.12
C SER A 409 -8.05 15.48 -24.12
N GLN A 410 -7.12 16.42 -24.32
CA GLN A 410 -7.40 17.72 -24.92
C GLN A 410 -6.31 17.99 -25.98
N PRO A 411 -6.67 18.61 -27.11
CA PRO A 411 -6.11 18.36 -28.44
C PRO A 411 -4.62 18.62 -28.63
#